data_AF-K8X615-F1
#
_entry.id   AF-K8X615-F1
#
_cell.length_a   1.000
_cell.length_b   1.000
_cell.length_c   1.000
_cell.angle_alpha   90.00
_cell.angle_beta   90.00
_cell.angle_gamma   90.00
#
_symmetry.space_group_name_H-M   'P 1'
#
loop_
_entity.id
_entity.type
_entity.pdbx_description
1 polymer ?
#
loop_
_entity_poly.entity_id
_entity_poly.type
_entity_poly.pdbx_seq_one_letter_code
_entity_poly.pdbx_strand_id
1 'polypeptide(L)'
;MINNLVWLKKVEQSLLENGGRDLYCLLEVMYKEQKMNFQQFIYDASRGIGCVVSEGLEYVLDQDLDDPNEFDEVSFILGDYESSTLSPPKFVELMQVITDSYVSFEPSNKHSIERSMSRLKERYT
;
A
#
# COMPACT_ATOMS: atom_id res chain seq x y z
N MET A 1 -12.73 22.00 0.59
CA MET A 1 -11.71 20.97 0.87
C MET A 1 -11.76 19.90 -0.20
N ILE A 2 -11.24 20.16 -1.39
CA ILE A 2 -11.26 19.18 -2.49
C ILE A 2 -10.01 19.49 -3.32
N ASN A 3 -8.90 18.78 -3.08
CA ASN A 3 -7.75 18.59 -4.00
C ASN A 3 -6.61 17.75 -3.38
N ASN A 4 -6.86 17.03 -2.30
CA ASN A 4 -5.81 16.33 -1.56
C ASN A 4 -5.54 14.89 -2.04
N LEU A 5 -6.39 14.35 -2.94
CA LEU A 5 -6.28 13.00 -3.53
C LEU A 5 -5.79 13.01 -4.98
N VAL A 6 -5.32 14.15 -5.51
CA VAL A 6 -4.94 14.28 -6.93
C VAL A 6 -3.87 13.27 -7.31
N TRP A 7 -2.89 13.01 -6.44
CA TRP A 7 -1.84 12.03 -6.67
C TRP A 7 -2.39 10.59 -6.76
N LEU A 8 -3.35 10.22 -5.89
CA LEU A 8 -3.94 8.89 -5.89
C LEU A 8 -4.89 8.70 -7.09
N LYS A 9 -5.69 9.73 -7.42
CA LYS A 9 -6.58 9.71 -8.59
C LYS A 9 -5.83 9.61 -9.91
N LYS A 10 -4.62 10.17 -10.02
CA LYS A 10 -3.76 10.02 -11.21
C LYS A 10 -3.42 8.56 -11.54
N VAL A 11 -3.37 7.69 -10.54
CA VAL A 11 -2.97 6.28 -10.71
C VAL A 11 -4.14 5.30 -10.58
N GLU A 12 -5.36 5.80 -10.33
CA GLU A 12 -6.57 4.98 -10.12
C GLU A 12 -6.78 3.96 -11.22
N GLN A 13 -6.86 4.41 -12.49
CA GLN A 13 -7.12 3.51 -13.61
C GLN A 13 -6.04 2.43 -13.75
N SER A 14 -4.76 2.81 -13.61
CA SER A 14 -3.64 1.87 -13.67
C SER A 14 -3.73 0.81 -12.57
N LEU A 15 -4.08 1.20 -11.34
CA LEU A 15 -4.26 0.25 -10.24
C LEU A 15 -5.42 -0.70 -10.51
N LEU A 16 -6.57 -0.18 -10.94
CA LEU A 16 -7.77 -0.98 -11.20
C LEU A 16 -7.57 -2.01 -12.31
N GLU A 17 -6.88 -1.64 -13.39
CA GLU A 17 -6.54 -2.55 -14.50
C GLU A 17 -5.53 -3.63 -14.12
N ASN A 18 -4.81 -3.45 -13.01
CA ASN A 18 -3.74 -4.33 -12.55
C ASN A 18 -4.06 -5.07 -11.25
N GLY A 19 -5.35 -5.18 -10.88
CA GLY A 19 -5.79 -5.92 -9.69
C GLY A 19 -5.65 -5.16 -8.36
N GLY A 20 -5.18 -3.91 -8.38
CA GLY A 20 -4.96 -3.08 -7.20
C GLY A 20 -6.21 -2.36 -6.66
N ARG A 21 -7.41 -2.91 -6.87
CA ARG A 21 -8.67 -2.26 -6.45
C ARG A 21 -8.75 -2.10 -4.94
N ASP A 22 -8.42 -3.14 -4.18
CA ASP A 22 -8.55 -3.11 -2.72
C ASP A 22 -7.45 -2.25 -2.09
N LEU A 23 -6.23 -2.29 -2.64
CA LEU A 23 -5.16 -1.36 -2.30
C LEU A 23 -5.57 0.10 -2.55
N TYR A 24 -6.20 0.39 -3.69
CA TYR A 24 -6.71 1.72 -4.00
C TYR A 24 -7.78 2.16 -2.98
N CYS A 25 -8.75 1.29 -2.69
CA CYS A 25 -9.81 1.53 -1.72
C CYS A 25 -9.24 1.87 -0.34
N LEU A 26 -8.29 1.05 0.14
CA LEU A 26 -7.63 1.23 1.43
C LEU A 26 -6.91 2.59 1.52
N LEU A 27 -6.14 2.95 0.50
CA LEU A 27 -5.46 4.25 0.44
C LEU A 27 -6.45 5.42 0.40
N GLU A 28 -7.54 5.28 -0.34
CA GLU A 28 -8.56 6.31 -0.46
C GLU A 28 -9.27 6.55 0.89
N VAL A 29 -9.65 5.48 1.60
CA VAL A 29 -10.29 5.57 2.91
C VAL A 29 -9.32 6.11 3.96
N MET A 30 -8.10 5.56 4.05
CA MET A 30 -7.07 6.04 4.98
C MET A 30 -6.81 7.54 4.81
N TYR A 31 -6.83 8.03 3.57
CA TYR A 31 -6.70 9.45 3.27
C TYR A 31 -7.94 10.25 3.69
N LYS A 32 -9.15 9.80 3.34
CA LYS A 32 -10.42 10.47 3.68
C LYS A 32 -10.63 10.58 5.19
N GLU A 33 -10.19 9.58 5.94
CA GLU A 33 -10.24 9.54 7.41
C GLU A 33 -9.08 10.30 8.07
N GLN A 34 -8.19 10.93 7.30
CA GLN A 34 -7.02 11.66 7.79
C GLN A 34 -6.06 10.80 8.64
N LYS A 35 -6.04 9.49 8.40
CA LYS A 35 -5.14 8.52 9.05
C LYS A 35 -3.83 8.31 8.28
N MET A 36 -3.73 8.86 7.07
CA MET A 36 -2.58 8.69 6.20
C MET A 36 -1.33 9.41 6.71
N ASN A 37 -0.29 8.65 7.04
CA ASN A 37 1.10 9.09 7.01
C ASN A 37 1.84 8.26 5.95
N PHE A 38 2.00 8.80 4.75
CA PHE A 38 2.52 8.03 3.61
C PHE A 38 3.96 7.55 3.80
N GLN A 39 4.81 8.35 4.46
CA GLN A 39 6.18 7.92 4.76
C GLN A 39 6.18 6.71 5.71
N GLN A 40 5.37 6.77 6.76
CA GLN A 40 5.24 5.67 7.72
C GLN A 40 4.64 4.43 7.04
N PHE A 41 3.61 4.63 6.22
CA PHE A 41 2.97 3.57 5.44
C PHE A 41 3.95 2.76 4.58
N ILE A 42 4.80 3.43 3.77
CA ILE A 42 5.81 2.73 2.96
C ILE A 42 6.91 2.13 3.84
N TYR A 43 7.28 2.80 4.94
CA TYR A 43 8.28 2.29 5.88
C TYR A 43 7.82 0.97 6.53
N ASP A 44 6.57 0.89 6.99
CA ASP A 44 6.01 -0.32 7.61
C ASP A 44 5.87 -1.44 6.58
N ALA A 45 5.34 -1.15 5.38
CA ALA A 45 5.31 -2.12 4.30
C ALA A 45 6.70 -2.68 3.96
N SER A 46 7.74 -1.82 3.93
CA SER A 46 9.12 -2.24 3.68
C SER A 46 9.71 -3.16 4.75
N ARG A 47 9.09 -3.20 5.93
CA ARG A 47 9.44 -4.09 7.04
C ARG A 47 8.58 -5.34 7.09
N GLY A 48 7.67 -5.51 6.13
CA GLY A 48 6.72 -6.62 6.12
C GLY A 48 5.54 -6.46 7.05
N ILE A 49 5.24 -5.23 7.47
CA ILE A 49 4.10 -4.92 8.35
C ILE A 49 2.97 -4.38 7.47
N GLY A 50 1.81 -4.99 7.60
CA GLY A 50 0.58 -4.64 6.91
C GLY A 50 0.01 -3.30 7.34
N CYS A 51 -1.20 -2.99 6.89
CA CYS A 51 -1.87 -1.75 7.24
C CYS A 51 -3.31 -2.01 7.65
N VAL A 52 -3.64 -1.61 8.88
CA VAL A 52 -5.01 -1.62 9.40
C VAL A 52 -5.55 -0.19 9.43
N VAL A 53 -6.52 0.11 8.56
CA VAL A 53 -7.15 1.43 8.51
C VAL A 53 -8.29 1.51 9.52
N SER A 54 -9.11 0.48 9.55
CA SER A 54 -10.20 0.25 10.51
C SER A 54 -10.51 -1.24 10.55
N GLU A 55 -11.35 -1.66 11.50
CA GLU A 55 -11.89 -3.02 11.50
C GLU A 55 -12.51 -3.36 10.15
N GLY A 56 -12.10 -4.50 9.58
CA GLY A 56 -12.54 -4.94 8.25
C GLY A 56 -12.01 -4.09 7.09
N LEU A 57 -10.92 -3.32 7.27
CA LEU A 57 -10.24 -2.65 6.17
C LEU A 57 -8.73 -2.66 6.39
N GLU A 58 -8.09 -3.69 5.85
CA GLU A 58 -6.66 -3.92 6.06
C GLU A 58 -6.02 -4.74 4.93
N TYR A 59 -4.69 -4.74 4.91
CA TYR A 59 -3.92 -5.78 4.22
C TYR A 59 -2.86 -6.35 5.16
N VAL A 60 -2.50 -7.60 4.90
CA VAL A 60 -1.58 -8.40 5.70
C VAL A 60 -0.29 -8.64 4.91
N LEU A 61 0.85 -8.56 5.60
CA LEU A 61 2.16 -8.91 5.09
C LEU A 61 2.81 -9.96 5.99
N ASP A 62 4.01 -10.41 5.62
CA ASP A 62 4.65 -11.57 6.22
C ASP A 62 4.95 -11.44 7.72
N GLN A 63 5.18 -10.23 8.24
CA GLN A 63 5.42 -10.02 9.68
C GLN A 63 4.15 -9.89 10.51
N ASP A 64 2.98 -9.89 9.86
CA ASP A 64 1.69 -9.96 10.56
C ASP A 64 1.24 -11.41 10.81
N LEU A 65 1.90 -12.39 10.15
CA LEU A 65 1.63 -13.81 10.32
C LEU A 65 2.34 -14.38 11.55
N ASP A 66 1.78 -15.46 12.12
CA ASP A 66 2.41 -16.21 13.21
C ASP A 66 3.76 -16.83 12.77
N ASP A 67 3.83 -17.34 11.52
CA ASP A 67 5.07 -17.77 10.87
C ASP A 67 5.26 -17.01 9.54
N PRO A 68 6.25 -16.08 9.46
CA PRO A 68 6.54 -15.36 8.22
C PRO A 68 6.92 -16.25 7.03
N ASN A 69 7.34 -17.50 7.26
CA ASN A 69 7.67 -18.43 6.18
C ASN A 69 6.42 -18.97 5.46
N GLU A 70 5.23 -18.79 6.03
CA GLU A 70 3.95 -19.14 5.41
C GLU A 70 3.45 -18.06 4.44
N PHE A 71 4.15 -16.92 4.35
CA PHE A 71 3.78 -15.84 3.44
C PHE A 71 4.01 -16.19 1.97
N ASP A 72 2.94 -16.29 1.20
CA ASP A 72 2.95 -16.48 -0.25
C ASP A 72 2.18 -15.39 -1.02
N GLU A 73 1.27 -14.67 -0.37
CA GLU A 73 0.49 -13.58 -0.95
C GLU A 73 0.16 -12.45 0.03
N VAL A 74 -0.13 -11.27 -0.53
CA VAL A 74 -0.66 -10.11 0.21
C VAL A 74 -2.18 -10.21 0.21
N SER A 75 -2.77 -10.54 1.35
CA SER A 75 -4.23 -10.61 1.51
C SER A 75 -4.82 -9.26 1.90
N PHE A 76 -5.95 -8.91 1.27
CA PHE A 76 -6.75 -7.73 1.56
C PHE A 76 -8.07 -8.14 2.21
N ILE A 77 -8.43 -7.48 3.30
CA ILE A 77 -9.65 -7.74 4.07
C ILE A 77 -10.54 -6.50 3.97
N LEU A 78 -11.71 -6.67 3.36
CA LEU A 78 -12.74 -5.64 3.20
C LEU A 78 -14.07 -6.18 3.74
N GLY A 79 -14.55 -5.63 4.86
CA GLY A 79 -15.65 -6.17 5.64
C GLY A 79 -15.19 -7.34 6.51
N ASP A 80 -16.01 -8.39 6.59
CA ASP A 80 -15.78 -9.52 7.50
C ASP A 80 -14.92 -10.66 6.91
N TYR A 81 -14.45 -10.52 5.67
CA TYR A 81 -13.78 -11.60 4.94
C TYR A 81 -12.61 -11.07 4.10
N GLU A 82 -11.71 -11.99 3.74
CA GLU A 82 -10.73 -11.74 2.68
C GLU A 82 -11.45 -11.43 1.36
N SER A 83 -11.05 -10.33 0.74
CA SER A 83 -11.67 -9.78 -0.48
C SER A 83 -10.86 -10.13 -1.72
N SER A 84 -9.55 -9.93 -1.68
CA SER A 84 -8.64 -10.26 -2.78
C SER A 84 -7.22 -10.46 -2.28
N THR A 85 -6.38 -11.00 -3.16
CA THR A 85 -4.97 -11.22 -2.89
C THR A 85 -4.10 -10.70 -4.04
N LEU A 86 -2.85 -10.37 -3.73
CA LEU A 86 -1.82 -10.02 -4.71
C LEU A 86 -0.57 -10.85 -4.47
N SER A 87 0.08 -11.30 -5.54
CA SER A 87 1.43 -11.85 -5.39
C SER A 87 2.39 -10.76 -4.88
N PRO A 88 3.42 -11.10 -4.09
CA PRO A 88 4.35 -10.11 -3.55
C PRO A 88 5.02 -9.23 -4.64
N PRO A 89 5.46 -9.77 -5.80
CA PRO A 89 5.98 -8.95 -6.88
C PRO A 89 4.94 -7.98 -7.46
N LYS A 90 3.66 -8.40 -7.56
CA LYS A 90 2.60 -7.52 -8.07
C LYS A 90 2.27 -6.41 -7.08
N PHE A 91 2.27 -6.71 -5.78
CA PHE A 91 2.13 -5.70 -4.73
C PHE A 91 3.25 -4.65 -4.82
N VAL A 92 4.51 -5.08 -4.95
CA VAL A 92 5.66 -4.18 -5.13
C VAL A 92 5.51 -3.28 -6.37
N GLU A 93 5.07 -3.85 -7.50
CA GLU A 93 4.82 -3.10 -8.74
C GLU A 93 3.82 -1.97 -8.51
N LEU A 94 2.67 -2.26 -7.89
CA LEU A 94 1.62 -1.28 -7.64
C LEU A 94 2.06 -0.23 -6.61
N MET A 95 2.76 -0.65 -5.56
CA MET A 95 3.33 0.24 -4.56
C MET A 95 4.35 1.21 -5.15
N GLN A 96 5.11 0.80 -6.17
CA GLN A 96 6.00 1.69 -6.92
C GLN A 96 5.20 2.78 -7.66
N VAL A 97 4.14 2.41 -8.38
CA VAL A 97 3.28 3.36 -9.11
C VAL A 97 2.67 4.40 -8.17
N ILE A 98 2.18 3.95 -7.02
CA ILE A 98 1.61 4.79 -5.96
C ILE A 98 2.69 5.75 -5.42
N THR A 99 3.86 5.21 -5.08
CA THR A 99 4.99 5.96 -4.53
C THR A 99 5.47 7.04 -5.50
N ASP A 100 5.65 6.71 -6.77
CA ASP A 100 6.10 7.66 -7.80
C ASP A 100 5.12 8.83 -7.96
N SER A 101 3.82 8.54 -7.93
CA SER A 101 2.79 9.58 -7.98
C SER A 101 2.79 10.46 -6.73
N TYR A 102 2.94 9.85 -5.53
CA TYR A 102 2.98 10.59 -4.28
C TYR A 102 4.20 11.52 -4.19
N VAL A 103 5.42 11.02 -4.45
CA VAL A 103 6.64 11.84 -4.32
C VAL A 103 6.72 12.94 -5.39
N SER A 104 6.06 12.76 -6.52
CA SER A 104 5.90 13.81 -7.54
C SER A 104 4.96 14.93 -7.08
N PHE A 105 4.00 14.62 -6.21
CA PHE A 105 3.05 15.57 -5.64
C PHE A 105 3.58 16.24 -4.37
N GLU A 106 4.21 15.48 -3.46
CA GLU A 106 4.75 15.95 -2.18
C GLU A 106 6.21 15.48 -2.01
N PRO A 107 7.19 16.26 -2.50
CA PRO A 107 8.59 15.82 -2.56
C PRO A 107 9.34 15.94 -1.22
N SER A 108 8.74 16.52 -0.17
CA SER A 108 9.46 16.87 1.07
C SER A 108 10.20 15.68 1.72
N ASN A 109 9.65 14.47 1.62
CA ASN A 109 10.22 13.25 2.20
C ASN A 109 10.68 12.23 1.14
N LYS A 110 10.90 12.68 -0.10
CA LYS A 110 11.21 11.82 -1.25
C LYS A 110 12.30 10.78 -0.96
N HIS A 111 13.45 11.21 -0.45
CA HIS A 111 14.60 10.31 -0.22
C HIS A 111 14.29 9.19 0.79
N SER A 112 13.55 9.51 1.85
CA SER A 112 13.14 8.53 2.88
C SER A 112 12.11 7.54 2.33
N ILE A 113 11.18 8.03 1.52
CA ILE A 113 10.15 7.21 0.86
C ILE A 113 10.80 6.28 -0.18
N GLU A 114 11.66 6.80 -1.05
CA GLU A 114 12.36 6.02 -2.07
C GLU A 114 13.26 4.95 -1.45
N ARG A 115 13.95 5.27 -0.35
CA ARG A 115 14.74 4.27 0.41
C ARG A 115 13.86 3.14 0.94
N SER A 116 12.68 3.47 1.46
CA SER A 116 11.74 2.46 1.97
C SER A 116 11.15 1.63 0.83
N MET A 117 10.84 2.24 -0.31
CA MET A 117 10.39 1.54 -1.52
C MET A 117 11.47 0.59 -2.07
N SER A 118 12.75 0.97 -2.04
CA SER A 118 13.85 0.07 -2.40
C SER A 118 13.94 -1.15 -1.47
N ARG A 119 13.79 -0.94 -0.16
CA ARG A 119 13.74 -2.06 0.81
C ARG A 119 12.54 -2.98 0.60
N LEU A 120 11.39 -2.40 0.25
CA LEU A 120 10.20 -3.17 -0.08
C LEU A 120 10.45 -4.08 -1.30
N LYS A 121 11.16 -3.58 -2.33
CA LYS A 121 11.59 -4.39 -3.48
C LYS A 121 12.53 -5.51 -3.06
N GLU A 122 13.59 -5.19 -2.30
CA GLU A 122 14.57 -6.17 -1.82
C GLU A 122 13.94 -7.31 -1.02
N ARG A 123 12.79 -7.05 -0.37
CA ARG A 123 12.07 -8.04 0.42
C ARG A 123 11.22 -9.01 -0.41
N TYR A 124 10.59 -8.52 -1.47
CA TYR A 124 9.50 -9.23 -2.17
C TYR A 124 9.75 -9.44 -3.66
N THR A 125 10.98 -9.21 -4.14
CA THR A 125 11.42 -9.42 -5.53
C THR A 125 12.80 -10.03 -5.54
#